data_AF-A0A8T5AZR3-F1
#
_entry.id   AF-A0A8T5AZR3-F1
#
_cell.length_a   1.000
_cell.length_b   1.000
_cell.length_c   1.000
_cell.angle_alpha   90.00
_cell.angle_beta   90.00
_cell.angle_gamma   90.00
#
_symmetry.space_group_name_H-M   'P 1'
#
loop_
_entity.id
_entity.type
_entity.pdbx_description
1 polymer ?
#
loop_
_entity_poly.entity_id
_entity_poly.type
_entity_poly.pdbx_seq_one_letter_code
_entity_poly.pdbx_strand_id
1 'polypeptide(L)' 'MKLADRMNVIKPSGTIAMAEKARELTRSGRKLYNLDIGEPDFDTPEHIKRAAIDALVSGFTHYTSSLG' A
#
# COMPACT_ATOMS: atom_id res chain seq x y z
N MET A 1 5.03 -2.09 28.95
CA MET A 1 4.00 -2.60 28.04
C MET A 1 4.39 -4.02 27.65
N LYS A 2 3.53 -5.02 27.90
CA LYS A 2 3.81 -6.43 27.54
C LYS A 2 3.03 -6.77 26.27
N LEU A 3 3.73 -7.25 25.25
CA LEU A 3 3.11 -7.71 24.00
C LEU A 3 2.58 -9.15 24.15
N ALA A 4 1.66 -9.55 23.28
CA ALA A 4 1.17 -10.92 23.22
C ALA A 4 2.25 -11.86 22.65
N ASP A 5 2.36 -13.09 23.18
CA ASP A 5 3.45 -14.02 22.84
C ASP A 5 3.50 -14.40 21.35
N ARG A 6 2.34 -14.44 20.67
CA ARG A 6 2.23 -14.68 19.21
C ARG A 6 2.94 -13.62 18.36
N MET A 7 3.23 -12.44 18.91
CA MET A 7 3.99 -11.43 18.18
C MET A 7 5.44 -11.86 17.97
N ASN A 8 5.99 -12.70 18.85
CA ASN A 8 7.40 -13.14 18.79
C ASN A 8 7.69 -14.06 17.59
N VAL A 9 6.68 -14.68 16.98
CA VAL A 9 6.87 -15.56 15.81
C VAL A 9 6.79 -14.82 14.48
N ILE A 10 6.32 -13.56 14.47
CA ILE A 10 6.23 -12.75 13.27
C ILE A 10 7.60 -12.15 13.00
N LYS A 11 8.24 -12.61 11.92
CA LYS A 11 9.52 -12.07 11.50
C LYS A 11 9.33 -10.68 10.88
N PRO A 12 10.29 -9.75 11.07
CA PRO A 12 10.31 -8.50 10.33
C PRO A 12 10.24 -8.74 8.82
N SER A 13 9.54 -7.86 8.10
CA SER A 13 9.37 -8.01 6.66
C SER A 13 10.66 -7.67 5.91
N GLY A 14 11.17 -8.62 5.12
CA GLY A 14 12.30 -8.39 4.23
C GLY A 14 12.00 -7.37 3.12
N THR A 15 10.74 -7.25 2.67
CA THR A 15 10.36 -6.29 1.64
C THR A 15 10.42 -4.85 2.15
N ILE A 16 10.09 -4.62 3.43
CA ILE A 16 10.22 -3.29 4.05
C ILE A 16 11.69 -2.90 4.17
N ALA A 17 12.54 -3.80 4.67
CA ALA A 17 13.98 -3.53 4.80
C ALA A 17 14.65 -3.24 3.44
N MET A 18 14.25 -3.97 2.39
CA MET A 18 14.71 -3.73 1.03
C MET A 18 14.25 -2.35 0.52
N ALA A 19 12.98 -2.00 0.71
CA ALA A 19 12.42 -0.71 0.30
C ALA A 19 13.10 0.47 1.01
N GLU A 20 13.40 0.34 2.31
CA GLU A 20 14.19 1.33 3.04
C GLU A 20 15.58 1.51 2.43
N LYS A 21 16.26 0.40 2.12
CA LYS A 21 17.58 0.46 1.49
C LYS A 21 17.55 1.09 0.10
N ALA A 22 16.54 0.77 -0.70
CA ALA A 22 16.33 1.38 -2.01
C ALA A 22 16.14 2.89 -1.90
N ARG A 23 15.32 3.36 -0.94
CA ARG A 23 15.12 4.79 -0.65
C ARG A 23 16.42 5.50 -0.25
N GLU A 24 17.24 4.89 0.61
CA GLU A 24 18.55 5.43 0.97
C GLU A 24 19.47 5.60 -0.26
N LEU A 25 19.53 4.58 -1.11
CA LEU A 25 20.38 4.60 -2.31
C LEU A 25 19.93 5.67 -3.31
N THR A 26 18.62 5.79 -3.54
CA THR A 26 18.04 6.87 -4.36
C THR A 26 18.38 8.25 -3.79
N ARG A 27 18.27 8.43 -2.45
CA ARG A 27 18.66 9.69 -1.79
C ARG A 27 20.15 10.01 -1.90
N SER A 28 21.00 8.98 -2.00
CA SER A 28 22.44 9.15 -2.23
C SER A 28 22.81 9.55 -3.67
N GLY A 29 21.81 9.79 -4.53
CA GLY A 29 22.00 10.21 -5.93
C GLY A 29 22.34 9.06 -6.88
N ARG A 30 22.21 7.80 -6.45
CA ARG A 30 22.41 6.63 -7.32
C ARG A 30 21.15 6.38 -8.15
N LYS A 31 21.35 6.09 -9.43
CA LYS A 31 20.29 5.60 -10.32
C LYS A 31 19.91 4.17 -9.92
N LEU A 32 18.67 3.98 -9.47
CA LEU A 32 18.09 2.68 -9.18
C LEU A 32 17.04 2.32 -10.24
N TYR A 33 16.97 1.05 -10.60
CA TYR A 33 15.85 0.48 -11.35
C TYR A 33 15.09 -0.44 -10.40
N ASN A 34 13.85 -0.09 -10.08
CA ASN A 34 13.01 -0.86 -9.19
C ASN A 34 12.30 -1.95 -10.00
N LEU A 35 12.63 -3.21 -9.72
CA LEU A 35 12.05 -4.40 -10.35
C LEU A 35 11.27 -5.26 -9.34
N ASP A 36 11.05 -4.70 -8.16
CA ASP A 36 10.40 -5.29 -6.99
C ASP A 36 8.99 -4.74 -6.74
N ILE A 37 8.53 -3.81 -7.60
CA ILE A 37 7.20 -3.22 -7.54
C ILE A 37 6.13 -4.31 -7.72
N GLY A 38 5.25 -4.44 -6.73
CA GLY A 38 4.12 -5.38 -6.74
C GLY A 38 2.80 -4.79 -7.20
N GLU A 39 2.77 -3.51 -7.59
CA GLU A 39 1.60 -2.81 -8.12
C GLU A 39 1.80 -2.41 -9.59
N PRO A 40 0.75 -2.37 -10.42
CA PRO A 40 0.88 -1.89 -11.79
C PRO A 40 1.37 -0.43 -11.84
N ASP A 41 2.06 -0.08 -12.90
CA ASP A 41 2.55 1.28 -13.19
C ASP A 41 1.50 2.18 -13.89
N PHE A 42 0.30 1.65 -14.11
CA PHE A 42 -0.82 2.37 -14.71
C PHE A 42 -1.71 3.00 -13.63
N ASP A 43 -2.24 4.17 -13.96
CA ASP A 43 -3.22 4.85 -13.11
C ASP A 43 -4.58 4.11 -13.12
N THR A 44 -5.39 4.35 -12.10
CA THR A 44 -6.75 3.84 -12.03
C THR A 44 -7.57 4.37 -13.22
N PRO A 45 -8.31 3.52 -13.96
CA PRO A 45 -9.16 3.95 -15.07
C PRO A 45 -10.16 5.05 -14.69
N GLU A 46 -10.36 6.00 -15.60
CA GLU A 46 -11.17 7.20 -15.37
C GLU A 46 -12.62 6.90 -14.95
N HIS A 47 -13.24 5.86 -15.53
CA HIS A 47 -14.61 5.48 -15.18
C HIS A 47 -14.73 4.98 -13.73
N ILE A 48 -13.68 4.35 -13.18
CA ILE A 48 -13.63 3.90 -11.78
C ILE A 48 -13.52 5.12 -10.86
N LYS A 49 -12.66 6.08 -11.22
CA LYS A 49 -12.52 7.34 -10.46
C LYS A 49 -13.85 8.09 -10.39
N ARG A 50 -14.57 8.19 -11.51
CA ARG A 50 -15.90 8.84 -11.56
C ARG A 50 -16.92 8.12 -10.70
N ALA A 51 -17.00 6.79 -10.79
CA ALA A 51 -17.92 6.01 -9.94
C ALA A 51 -17.65 6.22 -8.44
N ALA A 52 -16.38 6.29 -8.04
CA ALA A 52 -16.01 6.60 -6.66
C ALA A 52 -16.41 8.02 -6.23
N ILE A 53 -16.25 9.01 -7.12
CA ILE A 53 -16.69 10.39 -6.89
C ILE A 53 -18.22 10.46 -6.75
N ASP A 54 -18.95 9.80 -7.64
CA ASP A 54 -20.42 9.80 -7.63
C ASP A 54 -20.97 9.14 -6.37
N ALA A 55 -20.35 8.04 -5.93
CA ALA A 55 -20.70 7.37 -4.67
C ALA A 55 -20.47 8.29 -3.46
N LEU A 56 -19.34 9.01 -3.44
CA LEU A 56 -19.04 9.98 -2.38
C LEU A 56 -20.07 11.11 -2.35
N VAL A 57 -20.39 11.71 -3.50
CA VAL A 57 -21.37 12.79 -3.63
C VAL A 57 -22.78 12.33 -3.25
N SER A 58 -23.12 11.09 -3.56
CA SER A 58 -24.43 10.48 -3.26
C SER A 58 -24.55 9.97 -1.82
N GLY A 59 -23.52 10.15 -0.98
CA GLY A 59 -23.56 9.81 0.44
C GLY A 59 -23.40 8.31 0.75
N PHE A 60 -22.77 7.53 -0.13
CA PHE A 60 -22.43 6.12 0.14
C PHE A 60 -21.23 6.03 1.12
N THR A 61 -21.45 6.41 2.38
CA THR A 61 -20.40 6.55 3.41
C THR A 61 -20.65 5.72 4.68
N HIS A 62 -21.76 4.98 4.71
CA HIS A 62 -22.16 4.16 5.84
C HIS A 62 -21.74 2.70 5.68
N TYR A 63 -21.93 1.92 6.74
CA TYR A 63 -21.62 0.50 6.72
C TYR A 63 -22.34 -0.23 5.59
N THR A 64 -21.57 -1.06 4.89
CA THR A 64 -22.10 -2.05 3.95
C THR A 64 -22.24 -3.39 4.65
N SER A 65 -22.64 -4.42 3.89
CA SER A 65 -22.61 -5.80 4.37
C SER A 65 -21.20 -6.20 4.80
N SER A 66 -21.10 -7.08 5.79
CA SER A 66 -19.80 -7.65 6.19
C SER A 66 -19.13 -8.48 5.08
N LEU A 67 -19.86 -8.82 4.02
CA LEU A 67 -19.35 -9.52 2.85
C LEU A 67 -18.80 -8.58 1.74
N GLY A 68 -18.95 -7.27 1.92
CA GLY A 68 -18.82 -6.29 0.84
C GLY A 68 -20.18 -5.91 0.31
#